data_AF-A0A522RGV9-F1
#
_entry.id   AF-A0A522RGV9-F1
#
_cell.length_a   1.000
_cell.length_b   1.000
_cell.length_c   1.000
_cell.angle_alpha   90.00
_cell.angle_beta   90.00
_cell.angle_gamma   90.00
#
_symmetry.space_group_name_H-M   'P 1'
#
loop_
_entity.id
_entity.type
_entity.pdbx_description
1 polymer ?
#
loop_
_entity_poly.entity_id
_entity_poly.type
_entity_poly.pdbx_seq_one_letter_code
_entity_poly.pdbx_strand_id
1 'polypeptide(L)'
;MAFLETFQTLRSPIHPEFKSPPGRPSAGFQSVTFFPAGTEIYAQGEESEGLYRVEFGAIRIYRLLADGRRQISAFHLAGEI
;
A
#
# COMPACT_ATOMS: atom_id res chain seq x y z
N MET A 1 -6.06 30.05 -5.55
CA MET A 1 -5.14 29.53 -4.51
C MET A 1 -5.13 28.01 -4.68
N ALA A 2 -4.39 27.51 -5.67
CA ALA A 2 -3.02 26.96 -5.58
C ALA A 2 -2.99 25.74 -4.62
N PHE A 3 -2.68 24.51 -5.02
CA PHE A 3 -1.78 24.06 -6.10
C PHE A 3 -2.10 22.58 -6.39
N LEU A 4 -2.42 22.24 -7.64
CA LEU A 4 -2.73 20.89 -8.09
C LEU A 4 -1.54 20.37 -8.93
N GLU A 5 -0.37 20.23 -8.31
CA GLU A 5 0.82 19.64 -8.96
C GLU A 5 1.57 18.86 -7.88
N THR A 6 1.42 17.55 -7.77
CA THR A 6 2.30 16.61 -8.48
C THR A 6 1.60 15.26 -8.61
N PHE A 7 0.63 15.18 -9.52
CA PHE A 7 0.09 13.91 -10.00
C PHE A 7 1.00 13.37 -11.13
N GLN A 8 2.30 13.27 -10.87
CA GLN A 8 3.20 12.49 -11.74
C GLN A 8 2.99 11.02 -11.37
N THR A 9 1.92 10.48 -11.93
CA THR A 9 1.74 9.03 -12.04
C THR A 9 2.90 8.54 -12.89
N LEU A 10 3.97 8.04 -12.28
CA LEU A 10 4.85 7.11 -12.97
C LEU A 10 4.05 5.80 -13.13
N ARG A 11 3.10 5.80 -14.09
CA ARG A 11 2.67 4.58 -14.75
C ARG A 11 3.89 4.08 -15.52
N SER A 12 4.77 3.38 -14.83
CA SER A 12 5.79 2.58 -15.48
C SER A 12 5.10 1.50 -16.31
N PRO A 13 5.63 1.21 -17.51
CA PRO A 13 4.87 0.64 -18.60
C PRO A 13 4.39 -0.78 -18.32
N ILE A 14 3.14 -1.03 -18.69
CA ILE A 14 2.56 -2.36 -18.83
C ILE A 14 3.33 -3.06 -19.96
N HIS A 15 4.07 -4.13 -19.66
CA HIS A 15 4.72 -5.02 -20.64
C HIS A 15 4.67 -6.48 -20.17
N PRO A 16 4.77 -7.45 -21.11
CA PRO A 16 3.66 -8.33 -21.49
C PRO A 16 3.76 -9.71 -20.84
N GLU A 17 2.66 -10.46 -20.93
CA GLU A 17 2.42 -11.82 -20.42
C GLU A 17 3.68 -12.69 -20.20
N PHE A 18 4.05 -12.88 -18.92
CA PHE A 18 5.00 -13.92 -18.56
C PHE A 18 4.26 -15.25 -18.41
N LYS A 19 4.18 -16.02 -19.50
CA LYS A 19 3.66 -17.40 -19.47
C LYS A 19 4.56 -18.26 -18.57
N SER A 20 4.13 -18.45 -17.32
CA SER A 20 4.85 -19.27 -16.35
C SER A 20 4.78 -20.76 -16.73
N PRO A 21 5.86 -21.55 -16.56
CA PRO A 21 5.83 -22.99 -16.79
C PRO A 21 4.88 -23.68 -15.78
N PRO A 22 4.20 -24.77 -16.17
CA PRO A 22 3.24 -25.43 -15.31
C PRO A 22 3.97 -26.08 -14.13
N GLY A 23 3.64 -25.67 -12.90
CA GLY A 23 4.05 -26.37 -11.67
C GLY A 23 4.94 -25.59 -10.69
N ARG A 24 5.37 -24.37 -11.02
CA ARG A 24 5.96 -23.45 -10.02
C ARG A 24 4.96 -22.33 -9.75
N PRO A 25 4.48 -22.12 -8.50
CA PRO A 25 3.81 -20.86 -8.21
C PRO A 25 4.82 -19.76 -8.52
N SER A 26 4.53 -18.98 -9.56
CA SER A 26 5.28 -17.78 -9.85
C SER A 26 5.15 -16.93 -8.60
N ALA A 27 6.20 -16.86 -7.80
CA ALA A 27 6.36 -15.79 -6.84
C ALA A 27 6.50 -14.54 -7.72
N GLY A 28 5.34 -14.03 -8.15
CA GLY A 28 5.26 -12.83 -8.97
C GLY A 28 6.09 -11.78 -8.28
N PHE A 29 6.89 -11.06 -9.04
CA PHE A 29 7.58 -9.89 -8.54
C PHE A 29 6.55 -9.02 -7.82
N GLN A 30 6.56 -9.05 -6.48
CA GLN A 30 5.69 -8.17 -5.71
C GLN A 30 6.30 -6.79 -5.86
N SER A 31 5.62 -5.93 -6.61
CA SER A 31 6.03 -4.56 -6.80
C SER A 31 6.04 -3.87 -5.44
N VAL A 32 7.21 -3.43 -4.99
CA VAL A 32 7.34 -2.62 -3.77
C VAL A 32 6.84 -1.23 -4.09
N THR A 33 5.75 -0.82 -3.43
CA THR A 33 5.20 0.53 -3.52
C THR A 33 5.74 1.39 -2.39
N PHE A 34 6.15 2.62 -2.71
CA PHE A 34 6.73 3.55 -1.75
C PHE A 34 5.69 4.60 -1.35
N PHE A 35 5.54 4.81 -0.04
CA PHE A 35 4.63 5.81 0.54
C PHE A 35 5.41 6.85 1.34
N PRO A 36 5.21 8.15 1.08
CA PRO A 36 5.69 9.21 1.96
C PRO A 36 5.12 9.11 3.38
N ALA A 37 5.79 9.75 4.34
CA ALA A 37 5.32 9.80 5.71
C ALA A 37 3.94 10.50 5.78
N GLY A 38 2.98 9.84 6.43
CA GLY A 38 1.63 10.38 6.60
C GLY A 38 0.68 10.10 5.44
N THR A 39 1.13 9.43 4.37
CA THR A 39 0.25 8.96 3.30
C THR A 39 -0.70 7.88 3.81
N GLU A 40 -1.96 7.98 3.41
CA GLU A 40 -2.97 6.96 3.64
C GLU A 40 -2.79 5.82 2.64
N ILE A 41 -2.71 4.58 3.13
CA ILE A 41 -2.50 3.38 2.32
C ILE A 41 -3.84 2.69 2.01
N TYR A 42 -4.75 2.67 2.99
CA TYR A 42 -6.13 2.21 2.85
C TYR A 42 -7.02 2.99 3.82
N ALA A 43 -8.32 3.09 3.52
CA ALA A 43 -9.30 3.70 4.40
C ALA A 43 -10.30 2.67 4.97
N GLN A 44 -10.84 2.99 6.15
CA GLN A 44 -11.84 2.18 6.80
C GLN A 44 -13.12 2.11 5.96
N GLY A 45 -13.52 0.90 5.56
CA GLY A 45 -14.73 0.66 4.76
C GLY A 45 -14.48 0.54 3.25
N GLU A 46 -13.24 0.69 2.80
CA GLU A 46 -12.85 0.38 1.41
C GLU A 46 -12.75 -1.13 1.17
N GLU A 47 -12.89 -1.54 -0.09
CA GLU A 47 -12.67 -2.91 -0.51
C GLU A 47 -11.19 -3.30 -0.30
N SER A 48 -10.95 -4.51 0.20
CA SER A 48 -9.59 -4.97 0.45
C SER A 48 -8.89 -5.31 -0.87
N GLU A 49 -7.85 -4.56 -1.21
CA GLU A 49 -7.03 -4.81 -2.40
C GLU A 49 -6.07 -6.01 -2.22
N GLY A 50 -5.72 -6.35 -0.97
CA GLY A 50 -4.83 -7.46 -0.65
C GLY A 50 -4.15 -7.35 0.71
N LEU A 51 -3.15 -8.21 0.93
CA LEU A 51 -2.25 -8.16 2.08
C LEU A 51 -0.97 -7.40 1.72
N TYR A 52 -0.47 -6.60 2.67
CA TYR A 52 0.74 -5.82 2.51
C TYR A 52 1.80 -6.31 3.48
N ARG A 53 3.05 -6.38 3.05
CA ARG A 53 4.20 -6.58 3.94
C ARG A 53 5.00 -5.30 4.01
N VAL A 54 5.42 -4.90 5.19
CA VAL A 54 6.27 -3.72 5.37
C VAL A 54 7.71 -4.08 4.98
N GLU A 55 8.20 -3.59 3.85
CA GLU A 55 9.60 -3.80 3.48
C GLU A 55 10.55 -2.91 4.27
N PHE A 56 10.14 -1.67 4.57
CA PHE A 56 10.92 -0.71 5.36
C PHE A 56 10.02 0.37 5.99
N GLY A 57 10.52 1.03 7.03
CA GLY A 57 9.81 2.12 7.71
C GLY A 57 8.82 1.61 8.79
N ALA A 58 7.79 2.41 9.04
CA ALA A 58 6.76 2.11 10.04
C ALA A 58 5.39 2.55 9.54
N ILE A 59 4.39 1.70 9.74
CA ILE A 59 2.98 1.96 9.44
C ILE A 59 2.23 2.09 10.76
N ARG A 60 1.30 3.04 10.84
CA ARG A 60 0.34 3.15 11.95
C ARG A 60 -1.05 2.82 11.42
N ILE A 61 -1.75 1.93 12.10
CA ILE A 61 -3.16 1.66 11.85
C ILE A 61 -3.96 2.47 12.85
N TYR A 62 -4.97 3.18 12.36
CA TYR A 62 -5.92 3.88 13.20
C TYR A 62 -7.35 3.59 12.79
N ARG A 63 -8.27 3.66 13.75
CA ARG A 63 -9.70 3.71 13.48
C ARG A 63 -10.23 5.12 13.71
N LEU A 64 -11.24 5.50 12.93
CA LEU A 64 -12.03 6.70 13.18
C LEU A 64 -13.15 6.37 14.17
N LEU A 65 -13.23 7.14 15.25
CA LEU A 65 -14.31 7.06 16.22
C LEU A 65 -15.50 7.91 15.77
N ALA A 66 -16.69 7.62 16.29
CA ALA A 66 -17.92 8.35 15.95
C ALA A 66 -17.85 9.85 16.31
N ASP A 67 -16.98 10.22 17.25
CA ASP A 67 -16.72 11.60 17.66
C ASP A 67 -15.65 12.31 16.79
N GLY A 68 -15.15 11.65 15.74
CA GLY A 68 -14.15 12.21 14.82
C GLY A 68 -12.70 12.03 15.27
N ARG A 69 -12.43 11.48 16.45
CA ARG A 69 -11.05 11.20 16.89
C ARG A 69 -10.44 10.02 16.15
N ARG A 70 -9.12 10.03 16.03
CA ARG A 70 -8.32 8.92 15.49
C ARG A 70 -7.64 8.20 16.64
N GLN A 71 -7.95 6.91 16.81
CA GLN A 71 -7.28 6.05 17.78
C GLN A 71 -6.32 5.12 17.06
N ILE A 72 -5.04 5.16 17.42
CA ILE A 72 -4.06 4.20 16.91
C ILE A 72 -4.34 2.84 17.53
N SER A 73 -4.55 1.83 16.69
CA SER A 73 -4.82 0.46 17.11
C SER A 73 -3.58 -0.43 17.02
N ALA A 74 -2.67 -0.16 16.10
CA ALA A 74 -1.46 -0.93 15.91
C ALA A 74 -0.36 -0.13 15.19
N PHE A 75 0.87 -0.63 15.31
CA PHE A 75 1.98 -0.26 14.46
C PHE A 75 2.51 -1.52 13.80
N HIS A 76 2.88 -1.42 12.52
CA HIS A 76 3.61 -2.46 11.79
C HIS A 76 4.98 -1.92 11.38
N LEU A 77 6.02 -2.71 11.63
CA LEU A 77 7.41 -2.43 11.31
C LEU A 77 7.92 -3.33 10.18
N ALA A 78 9.13 -3.07 9.72
CA ALA A 78 9.76 -3.86 8.65
C ALA A 78 9.72 -5.38 8.95
N GLY A 79 9.26 -6.16 7.97
CA GLY A 79 9.07 -7.60 8.04
C GLY A 79 7.68 -8.06 8.47
N GLU A 80 6.85 -7.18 9.02
CA GLU A 80 5.49 -7.49 9.47
C GLU A 80 4.47 -7.41 8.33
N ILE A 81 3.35 -8.14 8.50
CA ILE A 81 2.21 -8.22 7.58
C ILE A 81 0.97 -7.68 8.31
#